data_AF-A0A1G7ZYF9-F1
#
_entry.id   AF-A0A1G7ZYF9-F1
#
_cell.length_a   1.000
_cell.length_b   1.000
_cell.length_c   1.000
_cell.angle_alpha   90.00
_cell.angle_beta   90.00
_cell.angle_gamma   90.00
#
_symmetry.space_group_name_H-M   'P 1'
#
loop_
_entity.id
_entity.type
_entity.pdbx_description
1 polymer ?
#
loop_
_entity_poly.entity_id
_entity_poly.type
_entity_poly.pdbx_seq_one_letter_code
_entity_poly.pdbx_strand_id
1 'polypeptide(L)'
;MAKDVLGTVYETLLCTPGMNEGVKIDLKVSRKVVLLFSSVIENGLQPDQAKANLLALVPPADVEELRNFSDECLKKAGLKELSGKIKLF
;
A
#
# COMPACT_ATOMS: atom_id res chain seq x y z
N MET A 1 -9.20 -24.08 0.07
CA MET A 1 -10.60 -23.62 0.24
C MET A 1 -10.69 -22.28 0.99
N ALA A 2 -10.07 -22.06 2.16
CA ALA A 2 -10.14 -20.74 2.84
C ALA A 2 -9.44 -19.59 2.08
N LYS A 3 -8.32 -19.87 1.40
CA LYS A 3 -7.56 -18.89 0.61
C LYS A 3 -8.34 -18.37 -0.61
N ASP A 4 -9.21 -19.21 -1.18
CA ASP A 4 -10.10 -18.89 -2.31
C ASP A 4 -11.20 -17.91 -1.91
N VAL A 5 -11.82 -18.12 -0.75
CA VAL A 5 -12.91 -17.27 -0.26
C VAL A 5 -12.40 -15.87 0.08
N LEU A 6 -11.26 -15.76 0.75
CA LEU A 6 -10.66 -14.46 1.07
C LEU A 6 -10.24 -13.69 -0.20
N GLY A 7 -9.66 -14.40 -1.18
CA GLY A 7 -9.36 -13.82 -2.50
C GLY A 7 -10.61 -13.29 -3.19
N THR A 8 -11.69 -14.09 -3.22
CA THR A 8 -12.99 -13.71 -3.81
C THR A 8 -13.61 -12.49 -3.13
N VAL A 9 -13.56 -12.43 -1.79
CA VAL A 9 -14.06 -11.27 -1.03
C VAL A 9 -13.25 -10.02 -1.36
N TYR A 10 -11.92 -10.15 -1.45
CA TYR A 10 -11.04 -9.04 -1.80
C TYR A 10 -11.29 -8.52 -3.21
N GLU A 11 -11.42 -9.40 -4.20
CA GLU A 11 -11.78 -9.02 -5.57
C GLU A 11 -13.14 -8.32 -5.64
N THR A 12 -14.12 -8.83 -4.90
CA THR A 12 -15.46 -8.22 -4.85
C THR A 12 -15.40 -6.80 -4.30
N LEU A 13 -14.60 -6.55 -3.26
CA LEU A 13 -14.39 -5.20 -2.71
C LEU A 13 -13.76 -4.25 -3.73
N LEU A 14 -12.81 -4.73 -4.54
CA LEU A 14 -12.16 -3.94 -5.59
C LEU A 14 -13.07 -3.65 -6.79
N CYS A 15 -14.14 -4.43 -6.98
CA CYS A 15 -15.16 -4.22 -8.00
C CYS A 15 -16.25 -3.20 -7.60
N THR A 16 -16.15 -2.59 -6.41
CA THR A 16 -17.14 -1.61 -5.94
C THR A 16 -17.14 -0.36 -6.85
N PRO A 17 -18.31 0.23 -7.17
CA PRO A 17 -18.38 1.50 -7.89
C PRO A 17 -17.47 2.56 -7.24
N GLY A 18 -16.75 3.33 -8.05
CA GLY A 18 -15.78 4.33 -7.59
C GLY A 18 -14.32 3.87 -7.54
N MET A 19 -14.04 2.55 -7.55
CA MET A 19 -12.66 2.03 -7.47
C MET A 19 -11.79 2.30 -8.71
N ASN A 20 -12.42 2.58 -9.86
CA ASN A 20 -11.75 2.94 -11.11
C ASN A 20 -11.73 4.47 -11.34
N GLU A 21 -12.27 5.26 -10.41
CA GLU A 21 -12.28 6.72 -10.55
C GLU A 21 -10.89 7.30 -10.31
N GLY A 22 -10.48 8.24 -11.17
CA GLY A 22 -9.21 8.92 -11.03
C GLY A 22 -9.19 9.86 -9.83
N VAL A 23 -8.30 9.63 -8.87
CA VAL A 23 -8.07 10.53 -7.73
C VAL A 23 -6.82 11.37 -7.96
N LYS A 24 -6.93 12.69 -7.80
CA LYS A 24 -5.76 13.58 -7.78
C LYS A 24 -5.14 13.59 -6.38
N ILE A 25 -3.93 13.05 -6.26
CA ILE A 25 -3.16 13.04 -5.01
C ILE A 25 -2.00 14.04 -5.13
N ASP A 26 -2.15 15.21 -4.52
CA ASP A 26 -1.10 16.22 -4.42
C ASP A 26 -0.35 16.06 -3.08
N LEU A 27 0.92 15.66 -3.13
CA LEU A 27 1.75 15.37 -1.97
C LEU A 27 3.17 15.91 -2.16
N LYS A 28 3.73 16.48 -1.08
CA LYS A 28 5.12 16.92 -1.03
C LYS A 28 5.92 15.91 -0.21
N VAL A 29 6.75 15.12 -0.89
CA VAL A 29 7.59 14.09 -0.27
C VAL A 29 9.05 14.25 -0.66
N SER A 30 9.96 13.68 0.14
CA SER A 30 11.38 13.66 -0.17
C SER A 30 11.69 12.64 -1.30
N ARG A 31 12.76 12.88 -2.07
CA ARG A 31 13.23 11.94 -3.11
C ARG A 31 13.50 10.54 -2.54
N LYS A 32 13.94 10.50 -1.29
CA LYS A 32 14.18 9.28 -0.52
C LYS A 32 12.90 8.46 -0.33
N VAL A 33 11.79 9.08 0.08
CA VAL A 33 10.49 8.39 0.21
C VAL A 33 10.03 7.81 -1.12
N VAL A 34 10.19 8.54 -2.22
CA VAL A 34 9.83 8.05 -3.57
C VAL A 34 10.65 6.82 -3.95
N LEU A 35 11.97 6.84 -3.68
CA LEU A 35 12.85 5.71 -3.95
C LEU A 35 12.45 4.48 -3.13
N LEU A 36 12.27 4.66 -1.82
CA LEU A 36 11.85 3.58 -0.91
C LEU A 36 10.49 3.01 -1.29
N PHE A 37 9.54 3.87 -1.65
CA PHE A 37 8.21 3.47 -2.10
C PHE A 37 8.28 2.58 -3.34
N SER A 38 9.05 2.98 -4.36
CA SER A 38 9.25 2.18 -5.58
C SER A 38 9.82 0.81 -5.24
N SER A 39 10.89 0.77 -4.43
CA SER A 39 11.51 -0.49 -4.02
C SER A 39 10.56 -1.39 -3.23
N VAL A 40 9.72 -0.84 -2.36
CA VAL A 40 8.75 -1.63 -1.58
C VAL A 40 7.68 -2.23 -2.48
N ILE A 41 7.18 -1.49 -3.48
CA ILE A 41 6.21 -2.01 -4.46
C ILE A 41 6.86 -3.15 -5.27
N GLU A 42 8.05 -2.94 -5.80
CA GLU A 42 8.76 -3.95 -6.60
C GLU A 42 9.00 -5.25 -5.82
N ASN A 43 9.31 -5.14 -4.52
CA ASN A 43 9.44 -6.31 -3.64
C ASN A 43 8.09 -6.98 -3.36
N GLY A 44 7.03 -6.21 -3.10
CA GLY A 44 5.69 -6.74 -2.84
C GLY A 44 5.07 -7.46 -4.04
N LEU A 45 5.44 -7.08 -5.27
CA LEU A 45 4.99 -7.70 -6.51
C LEU A 45 5.75 -9.01 -6.85
N GLN A 46 6.84 -9.32 -6.14
CA GLN A 46 7.68 -10.50 -6.41
C GLN A 46 7.75 -11.43 -5.18
N PRO A 47 6.68 -12.18 -4.89
CA PRO A 47 6.53 -12.94 -3.63
C PRO A 47 7.52 -14.11 -3.45
N ASP A 48 8.23 -14.53 -4.50
CA ASP A 48 9.06 -15.76 -4.51
C ASP A 48 10.56 -15.48 -4.61
N GLN A 49 10.98 -14.21 -4.70
CA GLN A 49 12.39 -13.88 -4.62
C GLN A 49 12.72 -13.48 -3.20
N ALA A 50 13.66 -14.19 -2.57
CA ALA A 50 14.33 -13.79 -1.35
C ALA A 50 15.16 -12.52 -1.60
N LYS A 51 14.51 -11.43 -2.01
CA LYS A 51 15.13 -10.13 -2.09
C LYS A 51 15.39 -9.68 -0.67
N ALA A 52 16.60 -9.17 -0.44
CA ALA A 52 16.95 -8.54 0.81
C ALA A 52 15.83 -7.57 1.17
N ASN A 53 15.24 -7.74 2.35
CA ASN A 53 14.20 -6.85 2.85
C ASN A 53 14.84 -5.47 3.04
N LEU A 54 14.83 -4.64 1.99
CA LEU A 54 15.50 -3.34 1.96
C LEU A 54 15.01 -2.47 3.12
N LEU A 55 13.76 -2.64 3.53
CA LEU A 55 13.19 -2.01 4.73
C LEU A 55 13.93 -2.34 6.03
N ALA A 56 14.58 -3.50 6.12
CA ALA A 56 15.40 -3.87 7.29
C ALA A 56 16.75 -3.12 7.35
N LEU A 57 17.20 -2.55 6.23
CA LEU A 57 18.42 -1.74 6.14
C LEU A 57 18.15 -0.23 6.25
N VAL A 58 16.87 0.16 6.25
CA VAL A 58 16.43 1.55 6.23
C VAL A 58 16.24 2.06 7.66
N PRO A 59 16.67 3.29 7.99
CA PRO A 59 16.45 3.88 9.31
C PRO A 59 14.96 3.89 9.69
N PRO A 60 14.62 3.65 10.96
CA PRO A 60 13.22 3.58 11.41
C PRO A 60 12.44 4.88 11.13
N ALA A 61 13.10 6.04 11.22
CA ALA A 61 12.49 7.33 10.88
C ALA A 61 12.06 7.42 9.40
N ASP A 62 12.82 6.82 8.49
CA ASP A 62 12.51 6.82 7.06
C ASP A 62 11.37 5.85 6.73
N VAL A 63 11.31 4.73 7.46
CA VAL A 63 10.17 3.80 7.40
C VAL A 63 8.90 4.47 7.91
N GLU A 64 8.99 5.29 8.96
CA GLU A 64 7.87 6.07 9.49
C GLU A 64 7.41 7.13 8.47
N GLU A 65 8.35 7.84 7.82
CA GLU A 65 8.05 8.79 6.74
C GLU A 65 7.28 8.10 5.59
N LEU A 66 7.69 6.88 5.22
CA LEU A 66 7.02 6.07 4.19
C LEU A 66 5.62 5.60 4.64
N ARG A 67 5.44 5.22 5.91
CA ARG A 67 4.12 4.87 6.46
C ARG A 67 3.18 6.08 6.43
N ASN A 68 3.66 7.24 6.86
CA ASN A 68 2.90 8.48 6.84
C ASN A 68 2.48 8.86 5.42
N PHE A 69 3.36 8.67 4.43
CA PHE A 69 3.03 8.85 3.02
C PHE A 69 1.89 7.92 2.57
N SER A 70 1.96 6.62 2.89
CA SER A 70 0.90 5.66 2.56
C SER A 70 -0.45 6.04 3.19
N ASP A 71 -0.44 6.45 4.47
CA ASP A 71 -1.63 6.91 5.19
C ASP A 71 -2.25 8.16 4.58
N GLU A 72 -1.43 9.13 4.15
CA GLU A 72 -1.91 10.36 3.51
C GLU A 72 -2.46 10.09 2.10
N CYS A 73 -1.90 9.13 1.35
CA CYS A 73 -2.48 8.66 0.09
C CYS A 73 -3.88 8.09 0.29
N LEU A 74 -4.06 7.20 1.27
CA LEU A 74 -5.36 6.62 1.61
C LEU A 74 -6.37 7.67 2.05
N LYS A 75 -5.92 8.65 2.84
CA LYS A 75 -6.76 9.76 3.30
C LYS A 75 -7.21 10.65 2.14
N LYS A 76 -6.30 11.03 1.23
CA LYS A 76 -6.62 11.85 0.05
C LYS A 76 -7.50 11.11 -0.97
N ALA A 77 -7.41 9.79 -1.02
CA ALA A 77 -8.30 8.94 -1.80
C ALA A 77 -9.65 8.64 -1.12
N GLY A 78 -9.86 9.06 0.13
CA GLY A 78 -11.07 8.72 0.88
C GLY A 78 -11.16 7.23 1.27
N LEU A 79 -10.07 6.47 1.14
CA LEU A 79 -10.02 5.03 1.34
C LEU A 79 -9.52 4.61 2.73
N LYS A 80 -9.29 5.56 3.64
CA LYS A 80 -8.72 5.27 4.96
C LYS A 80 -9.59 4.31 5.79
N GLU A 81 -10.90 4.52 5.80
CA GLU A 81 -11.83 3.63 6.52
C GLU A 81 -11.91 2.24 5.88
N LEU A 82 -11.97 2.16 4.55
CA LEU A 82 -12.01 0.88 3.84
C LEU A 82 -10.72 0.08 4.06
N SER A 83 -9.56 0.73 3.97
CA SER A 83 -8.26 0.11 4.27
C SER A 83 -8.20 -0.42 5.70
N GLY A 84 -8.75 0.30 6.67
CA GLY A 84 -8.87 -0.16 8.05
C GLY A 84 -9.71 -1.43 8.18
N LYS A 85 -10.87 -1.49 7.51
CA LYS A 85 -11.73 -2.68 7.49
C LYS A 85 -11.03 -3.87 6.83
N ILE A 86 -10.32 -3.67 5.72
CA ILE A 86 -9.57 -4.72 5.02
C ILE A 86 -8.52 -5.36 5.93
N LYS A 87 -7.83 -4.59 6.77
CA LYS A 87 -6.81 -5.10 7.72
C LYS A 87 -7.37 -5.93 8.87
N LEU A 88 -8.68 -5.87 9.12
CA LEU A 88 -9.36 -6.63 10.18
C LEU A 88 -9.84 -8.01 9.73
N PHE A 89 -9.85 -8.27 8.41
CA PHE A 89 -10.12 -9.58 7.83
C PHE A 89 -8.85 -10.45 7.84
#